data_AF-A0A1V5ZDY7-F1
#
_entry.id   AF-A0A1V5ZDY7-F1
#
_cell.length_a   1.000
_cell.length_b   1.000
_cell.length_c   1.000
_cell.angle_alpha   90.00
_cell.angle_beta   90.00
_cell.angle_gamma   90.00
#
_symmetry.space_group_name_H-M   'P 1'
#
loop_
_entity.id
_entity.type
_entity.pdbx_description
1 polymer ?
#
loop_
_entity_poly.entity_id
_entity_poly.type
_entity_poly.pdbx_seq_one_letter_code
_entity_poly.pdbx_strand_id
1 'polypeptide(L)'
;MSSQFWTWLVVATAIFIAAVLRPHGTRIFLGFFFIAMGLGVNLPLTLTDPQSFVGLGSHSYLPLYRWVFGNLVARNPVLMVAPVILYEVIIGTLMLAKGSNARLGFAGAIVFLLAITPLNAECLPNPVLALGAARLWRIRWEKSLLDMLRDLWKRHGD
;
A
#
# COMPACT_ATOMS: atom_id res chain seq x y z
N MET A 1 6.58 -9.73 20.85
CA MET A 1 5.99 -9.34 19.54
C MET A 1 4.58 -9.88 19.47
N SER A 2 3.62 -9.08 18.98
CA SER A 2 2.20 -9.45 18.94
C SER A 2 1.93 -10.55 17.89
N SER A 3 0.79 -11.24 17.98
CA SER A 3 0.33 -12.15 16.94
C SER A 3 0.16 -11.43 15.60
N GLN A 4 -0.33 -10.19 15.63
CA GLN A 4 -0.51 -9.34 14.45
C GLN A 4 0.80 -9.07 13.71
N PHE A 5 1.90 -8.82 14.43
CA PHE A 5 3.23 -8.67 13.82
C PHE A 5 3.61 -9.91 12.99
N TRP A 6 3.49 -11.10 13.58
CA TRP A 6 3.86 -12.35 12.91
C TRP A 6 2.96 -12.65 11.71
N THR A 7 1.66 -12.43 11.86
CA THR A 7 0.71 -12.56 10.75
C THR A 7 1.09 -11.65 9.59
N TRP A 8 1.38 -10.37 9.88
CA TRP A 8 1.76 -9.42 8.83
C TRP A 8 3.10 -9.76 8.18
N LEU A 9 4.09 -10.23 8.96
CA LEU A 9 5.37 -10.68 8.41
C LEU A 9 5.22 -11.86 7.45
N VAL A 10 4.39 -12.85 7.79
CA VAL A 10 4.10 -13.99 6.93
C VAL A 10 3.42 -13.52 5.64
N VAL A 11 2.41 -12.65 5.74
CA VAL A 11 1.71 -12.10 4.58
C VAL A 11 2.66 -11.29 3.68
N ALA A 12 3.45 -10.38 4.24
CA ALA A 12 4.43 -9.59 3.50
C ALA A 12 5.47 -10.47 2.79
N THR A 13 5.94 -11.52 3.46
CA THR A 13 6.89 -12.48 2.90
C THR A 13 6.25 -13.29 1.77
N ALA A 14 5.01 -13.75 1.93
CA ALA A 14 4.28 -14.47 0.89
C ALA A 14 4.06 -13.59 -0.35
N ILE A 15 3.72 -12.31 -0.17
CA ILE A 15 3.57 -11.35 -1.26
C ILE A 15 4.92 -11.09 -1.95
N PHE A 16 6.01 -10.97 -1.18
CA PHE A 16 7.36 -10.84 -1.75
C PHE A 16 7.73 -12.05 -2.61
N ILE A 17 7.52 -13.27 -2.12
CA ILE A 17 7.76 -14.50 -2.88
C ILE A 17 6.89 -14.53 -4.13
N ALA A 18 5.60 -14.19 -4.02
CA ALA A 18 4.70 -14.10 -5.16
C ALA A 18 5.16 -13.05 -6.18
N ALA A 19 5.71 -11.90 -5.74
CA ALA A 19 6.24 -10.88 -6.65
C ALA A 19 7.42 -11.40 -7.49
N VAL A 20 8.19 -12.36 -6.96
CA VAL A 20 9.28 -13.02 -7.67
C VAL A 20 8.74 -14.09 -8.62
N LEU A 21 7.82 -14.95 -8.15
CA LEU A 21 7.36 -16.13 -8.88
C LEU A 21 6.21 -15.85 -9.87
N ARG A 22 5.32 -14.92 -9.54
CA ARG A 22 4.08 -14.61 -10.28
C ARG A 22 3.83 -13.10 -10.39
N PRO A 23 4.75 -12.34 -11.01
CA PRO A 23 4.74 -10.87 -10.97
C PRO A 23 3.46 -10.24 -11.53
N HIS A 24 2.85 -10.81 -12.56
CA HIS A 24 1.61 -10.29 -13.15
C HIS A 24 0.42 -10.36 -12.16
N GLY A 25 0.24 -11.50 -11.50
CA GLY A 25 -0.81 -11.68 -10.49
C GLY A 25 -0.58 -10.79 -9.28
N THR A 26 0.68 -10.72 -8.80
CA THR A 26 1.03 -9.90 -7.65
C THR A 26 0.84 -8.41 -7.92
N ARG A 27 1.12 -7.93 -9.13
CA ARG A 27 0.82 -6.56 -9.54
C ARG A 27 -0.66 -6.23 -9.41
N ILE A 28 -1.53 -7.11 -9.91
CA ILE A 28 -2.98 -6.90 -9.84
C ILE A 28 -3.43 -6.90 -8.37
N PHE A 29 -2.98 -7.89 -7.61
CA PHE A 29 -3.26 -7.98 -6.18
C PHE A 29 -2.82 -6.71 -5.42
N LEU A 30 -1.58 -6.26 -5.59
CA LEU A 30 -1.07 -5.07 -4.90
C LEU A 30 -1.81 -3.80 -5.29
N GLY A 31 -2.13 -3.63 -6.58
CA GLY A 31 -2.91 -2.49 -7.04
C GLY A 31 -4.26 -2.40 -6.33
N PHE A 32 -5.00 -3.52 -6.29
CA PHE A 32 -6.27 -3.58 -5.56
C PHE A 32 -6.11 -3.51 -4.04
N PHE A 33 -5.04 -4.10 -3.49
CA PHE A 33 -4.75 -4.04 -2.06
C PHE A 33 -4.59 -2.58 -1.60
N PHE A 34 -3.80 -1.76 -2.30
CA PHE A 34 -3.65 -0.35 -1.96
C PHE A 34 -4.96 0.44 -2.10
N ILE A 35 -5.74 0.19 -3.17
CA ILE A 35 -7.06 0.81 -3.32
C ILE A 35 -8.00 0.41 -2.17
N ALA A 36 -7.99 -0.86 -1.77
CA ALA A 36 -8.81 -1.38 -0.69
C ALA A 36 -8.37 -0.84 0.68
N MET A 37 -7.07 -0.65 0.92
CA MET A 37 -6.58 0.00 2.15
C MET A 37 -7.07 1.45 2.23
N GLY A 38 -7.00 2.21 1.13
CA GLY A 38 -7.51 3.58 1.09
C GLY A 38 -9.02 3.66 1.30
N LEU A 39 -9.80 2.96 0.46
CA LEU A 39 -11.26 3.11 0.42
C LEU A 39 -12.01 2.19 1.39
N GLY A 40 -11.48 1.01 1.67
CA GLY A 40 -12.13 -0.01 2.49
C GLY A 40 -11.69 -0.02 3.95
N VAL A 41 -10.53 0.55 4.26
CA VAL A 41 -10.01 0.58 5.63
C VAL A 41 -9.87 2.01 6.13
N ASN A 42 -9.00 2.81 5.49
CA ASN A 42 -8.65 4.14 5.98
C ASN A 42 -9.81 5.14 5.88
N LEU A 43 -10.58 5.11 4.78
CA LEU A 43 -11.76 5.97 4.65
C LEU A 43 -12.85 5.67 5.70
N PRO A 44 -13.33 4.42 5.87
CA PRO A 44 -14.27 4.10 6.93
C PRO A 44 -13.76 4.47 8.31
N LEU A 45 -12.50 4.12 8.63
CA LEU A 45 -11.90 4.45 9.93
C LEU A 45 -11.82 5.97 10.15
N THR A 46 -11.55 6.74 9.10
CA THR A 46 -11.55 8.22 9.16
C THR A 46 -12.93 8.78 9.49
N LEU A 47 -14.01 8.13 9.03
CA LEU A 47 -15.38 8.58 9.25
C LEU A 47 -15.97 8.08 10.57
N THR A 48 -15.52 6.93 11.08
CA THR A 48 -16.11 6.28 12.26
C THR A 48 -15.26 6.42 13.53
N ASP A 49 -13.93 6.38 13.41
CA ASP A 49 -12.99 6.52 14.53
C ASP A 49 -11.69 7.23 14.07
N PRO A 50 -11.75 8.54 13.77
CA PRO A 50 -10.57 9.30 13.35
C PRO A 50 -9.48 9.41 14.43
N GLN A 51 -9.82 9.20 15.71
CA GLN A 51 -8.85 9.30 16.80
C GLN A 51 -7.89 8.11 16.87
N SER A 52 -8.30 6.95 16.35
CA SER A 52 -7.42 5.79 16.19
C SER A 52 -6.11 6.13 15.45
N PHE A 53 -6.14 7.02 14.46
CA PHE A 53 -4.95 7.45 13.73
C PHE A 53 -3.94 8.20 14.60
N VAL A 54 -4.40 8.99 15.58
CA VAL A 54 -3.50 9.65 16.54
C VAL A 54 -2.77 8.61 17.38
N GLY A 55 -3.49 7.56 17.79
CA GLY A 55 -2.94 6.43 18.53
C GLY A 55 -1.88 5.64 17.75
N LEU A 56 -1.98 5.56 16.42
CA LEU A 56 -1.00 4.84 15.59
C LEU A 56 0.41 5.42 15.67
N GLY A 57 0.54 6.75 15.72
CA GLY A 57 1.85 7.41 15.72
C GLY A 57 2.37 7.80 17.10
N SER A 58 1.57 7.72 18.15
CA SER A 58 1.96 8.11 19.52
C SER A 58 3.11 7.26 20.09
N HIS A 59 3.21 6.00 19.63
CA HIS A 59 4.27 5.07 20.00
C HIS A 59 5.33 4.87 18.90
N SER A 60 5.40 5.76 17.91
CA SER A 60 6.37 5.66 16.84
C SER A 60 7.80 5.66 17.34
N TYR A 61 8.66 4.86 16.71
CA TYR A 61 10.07 4.79 17.03
C TYR A 61 10.80 6.11 16.75
N LEU A 62 10.29 6.93 15.82
CA LEU A 62 10.87 8.22 15.48
C LEU A 62 10.21 9.36 16.28
N PRO A 63 10.98 10.18 17.01
CA PRO A 63 10.43 11.32 17.77
C PRO A 63 9.63 12.30 16.91
N LEU A 64 10.07 12.55 15.67
CA LEU A 64 9.37 13.42 14.72
C LEU A 64 7.95 12.91 14.44
N TYR A 65 7.77 11.60 14.27
CA TYR A 65 6.46 11.01 13.99
C TYR A 65 5.54 11.15 15.20
N ARG A 66 6.04 10.86 16.41
CA ARG A 66 5.26 11.09 17.64
C ARG A 66 4.79 12.54 17.75
N TRP A 67 5.66 13.49 17.42
CA TRP A 67 5.31 14.91 17.40
C TRP A 67 4.25 15.23 16.34
N VAL A 68 4.43 14.78 15.10
CA VAL A 68 3.47 15.00 14.00
C VAL A 68 2.09 14.46 14.37
N PHE A 69 2.01 13.24 14.89
CA PHE A 69 0.75 12.62 15.24
C PHE A 69 0.09 13.30 16.45
N GLY A 70 0.87 13.62 17.50
CA GLY A 70 0.36 14.30 18.68
C GLY A 70 -0.02 15.78 18.48
N ASN A 71 0.55 16.47 17.48
CA ASN A 71 0.36 17.91 17.31
C ASN A 71 -0.33 18.33 16.02
N LEU A 72 -0.10 17.64 14.90
CA LEU A 72 -0.78 17.94 13.63
C LEU A 72 -1.98 17.03 13.41
N VAL A 73 -1.78 15.71 13.47
CA VAL A 73 -2.88 14.75 13.24
C VAL A 73 -3.96 14.93 14.28
N ALA A 74 -3.60 15.09 15.56
CA ALA A 74 -4.56 15.33 16.64
C ALA A 74 -5.46 16.57 16.46
N ARG A 75 -5.02 17.60 15.71
CA ARG A 75 -5.84 18.81 15.47
C ARG A 75 -7.00 18.54 14.53
N ASN A 76 -6.78 17.73 13.50
CA ASN A 76 -7.81 17.34 12.56
C ASN A 76 -7.39 16.04 11.85
N PRO A 77 -7.67 14.86 12.43
CA PRO A 77 -7.20 13.60 11.85
C PRO A 77 -7.79 13.36 10.47
N VAL A 78 -9.04 13.76 10.24
CA VAL A 78 -9.72 13.60 8.94
C VAL A 78 -8.97 14.32 7.83
N LEU A 79 -8.65 15.61 8.01
CA LEU A 79 -7.91 16.37 7.01
C LEU A 79 -6.48 15.85 6.81
N MET A 80 -5.87 15.27 7.85
CA MET A 80 -4.50 14.75 7.77
C MET A 80 -4.42 13.37 7.12
N VAL A 81 -5.48 12.54 7.23
CA VAL A 81 -5.55 11.20 6.65
C VAL A 81 -6.10 11.22 5.21
N ALA A 82 -6.93 12.20 4.85
CA ALA A 82 -7.47 12.31 3.49
C ALA A 82 -6.40 12.28 2.37
N PRO A 83 -5.24 12.97 2.50
CA PRO A 83 -4.15 12.86 1.54
C PRO A 83 -3.56 11.44 1.45
N VAL A 84 -3.52 10.70 2.56
CA VAL A 84 -3.04 9.30 2.59
C VAL A 84 -3.99 8.38 1.84
N ILE A 85 -5.31 8.51 2.07
CA ILE A 85 -6.33 7.74 1.34
C ILE A 85 -6.21 8.00 -0.16
N LEU A 86 -6.15 9.28 -0.55
CA LEU A 86 -6.00 9.66 -1.95
C LEU A 86 -4.71 9.09 -2.55
N TYR A 87 -3.61 9.18 -1.80
CA TYR A 87 -2.33 8.65 -2.22
C TYR A 87 -2.41 7.14 -2.50
N GLU A 88 -2.96 6.35 -1.58
CA GLU A 88 -3.11 4.90 -1.72
C GLU A 88 -3.93 4.52 -2.96
N VAL A 89 -5.05 5.22 -3.19
CA VAL A 89 -5.88 5.00 -4.39
C VAL A 89 -5.12 5.35 -5.66
N ILE A 90 -4.37 6.46 -5.68
CA ILE A 90 -3.57 6.87 -6.83
C ILE A 90 -2.50 5.84 -7.13
N ILE A 91 -1.68 5.44 -6.16
CA ILE A 91 -0.58 4.49 -6.41
C ILE A 91 -1.10 3.10 -6.77
N GLY A 92 -2.19 2.64 -6.15
CA GLY A 92 -2.85 1.38 -6.49
C GLY A 92 -3.40 1.39 -7.91
N THR A 93 -4.02 2.49 -8.33
CA THR A 93 -4.49 2.68 -9.71
C THR A 93 -3.32 2.73 -10.69
N LEU A 94 -2.25 3.45 -10.36
CA LEU A 94 -1.05 3.54 -11.18
C LEU A 94 -0.41 2.17 -11.38
N MET A 95 -0.35 1.31 -10.35
CA MET A 95 0.12 -0.08 -10.49
C MET A 95 -0.67 -0.88 -11.53
N LEU A 96 -1.95 -0.58 -11.73
CA LEU A 96 -2.80 -1.26 -12.72
C LEU A 96 -2.68 -0.65 -14.13
N ALA A 97 -2.09 0.54 -14.26
CA ALA A 97 -1.75 1.18 -15.54
C ALA A 97 -0.53 0.51 -16.22
N LYS A 98 -0.13 0.97 -17.41
CA LYS A 98 1.03 0.43 -18.15
C LYS A 98 2.23 1.37 -18.12
N GLY A 99 3.37 0.87 -18.57
CA GLY A 99 4.60 1.61 -18.82
C GLY A 99 5.19 2.26 -17.56
N SER A 100 5.54 3.53 -17.67
CA SER A 100 6.07 4.35 -16.58
C SER A 100 5.06 4.52 -15.44
N ASN A 101 3.76 4.60 -15.72
CA ASN A 101 2.74 4.79 -14.70
C ASN A 101 2.71 3.60 -13.72
N ALA A 102 2.79 2.36 -14.22
CA ALA A 102 2.94 1.17 -13.38
C ALA A 102 4.13 1.29 -12.43
N ARG A 103 5.27 1.73 -12.96
CA ARG A 103 6.50 1.91 -12.19
C ARG A 103 6.36 3.04 -11.18
N LEU A 104 5.68 4.14 -11.50
CA LEU A 104 5.40 5.21 -10.53
C LEU A 104 4.53 4.69 -9.37
N GLY A 105 3.54 3.84 -9.66
CA GLY A 105 2.74 3.18 -8.62
C GLY A 105 3.60 2.35 -7.65
N PHE A 106 4.50 1.51 -8.18
CA PHE A 106 5.41 0.74 -7.32
C PHE A 106 6.43 1.60 -6.59
N ALA A 107 6.99 2.64 -7.23
CA ALA A 107 7.89 3.57 -6.57
C ALA A 107 7.20 4.29 -5.40
N GLY A 108 5.95 4.72 -5.60
CA GLY A 108 5.12 5.30 -4.55
C GLY A 108 4.90 4.32 -3.40
N ALA A 109 4.51 3.08 -3.69
CA ALA A 109 4.34 2.06 -2.64
C ALA A 109 5.62 1.81 -1.82
N ILE A 110 6.79 1.77 -2.46
CA ILE A 110 8.07 1.63 -1.76
C ILE A 110 8.26 2.79 -0.77
N VAL A 111 8.11 4.03 -1.24
CA VAL A 111 8.26 5.22 -0.40
C VAL A 111 7.27 5.19 0.76
N PHE A 112 6.01 4.87 0.49
CA PHE A 112 4.97 4.79 1.50
C PHE A 112 5.25 3.73 2.56
N LEU A 113 5.52 2.49 2.16
CA LEU A 113 5.81 1.37 3.05
C LEU A 113 7.00 1.66 3.96
N LEU A 114 8.08 2.24 3.41
CA LEU A 114 9.24 2.64 4.18
C LEU A 114 8.91 3.81 5.13
N ALA A 115 8.13 4.79 4.68
CA ALA A 115 7.72 5.92 5.50
C ALA A 115 6.86 5.50 6.70
N ILE A 116 6.01 4.48 6.56
CA ILE A 116 5.17 4.00 7.68
C ILE A 116 5.84 2.93 8.54
N THR A 117 6.95 2.32 8.09
CA THR A 117 7.72 1.32 8.85
C THR A 117 8.03 1.72 10.30
N PRO A 118 8.47 2.96 10.61
CA PRO A 118 8.80 3.34 11.97
C PRO A 118 7.59 3.66 12.87
N LEU A 119 6.35 3.53 12.40
CA LEU A 119 5.15 3.90 13.18
C LEU A 119 4.94 3.05 14.42
N ASN A 120 5.18 1.74 14.33
CA ASN A 120 5.06 0.81 15.46
C ASN A 120 5.62 -0.56 15.06
N ALA A 121 5.62 -1.49 16.01
CA ALA A 121 6.11 -2.85 15.79
C ALA A 121 5.40 -3.56 14.62
N GLU A 122 4.10 -3.35 14.46
CA GLU A 122 3.28 -4.02 13.45
C GLU A 122 3.61 -3.56 12.03
N CYS A 123 4.20 -2.37 11.87
CA CYS A 123 4.68 -1.85 10.59
C CYS A 123 6.11 -2.29 10.24
N LEU A 124 6.87 -2.89 11.16
CA LEU A 124 8.24 -3.35 10.91
C LEU A 124 8.40 -4.37 9.77
N PRO A 125 7.38 -5.19 9.41
CA PRO A 125 7.46 -6.05 8.23
C PRO A 125 7.32 -5.33 6.88
N ASN A 126 6.89 -4.06 6.85
CA ASN A 126 6.68 -3.30 5.61
C ASN A 126 7.89 -3.24 4.66
N PRO A 127 9.16 -3.22 5.12
CA PRO A 127 10.32 -3.32 4.24
C PRO A 127 10.35 -4.60 3.40
N VAL A 128 9.84 -5.74 3.91
CA VAL A 128 9.74 -6.98 3.12
C VAL A 128 8.76 -6.80 1.97
N LEU A 129 7.61 -6.19 2.23
CA LEU A 129 6.63 -5.86 1.20
C LEU A 129 7.19 -4.82 0.20
N ALA A 130 7.98 -3.85 0.68
CA ALA A 130 8.66 -2.86 -0.15
C ALA A 130 9.69 -3.52 -1.09
N LEU A 131 10.39 -4.58 -0.66
CA LEU A 131 11.24 -5.38 -1.55
C LEU A 131 10.42 -6.07 -2.65
N GLY A 132 9.21 -6.52 -2.35
CA GLY A 132 8.26 -7.05 -3.34
C GLY A 132 7.86 -5.99 -4.36
N ALA A 133 7.49 -4.81 -3.90
CA ALA A 133 7.20 -3.66 -4.77
C ALA A 133 8.44 -3.26 -5.61
N ALA A 134 9.65 -3.26 -5.02
CA ALA A 134 10.90 -2.97 -5.72
C ALA A 134 11.22 -4.00 -6.81
N ARG A 135 10.91 -5.28 -6.57
CA ARG A 135 11.04 -6.33 -7.59
C ARG A 135 10.12 -6.08 -8.80
N LEU A 136 8.88 -5.65 -8.55
CA LEU A 136 7.90 -5.35 -9.60
C LEU A 136 8.18 -4.02 -10.32
N TRP A 137 8.74 -3.04 -9.61
CA TRP A 137 9.17 -1.76 -10.15
C TRP A 137 10.24 -1.89 -11.25
N ARG A 138 11.08 -2.93 -11.18
CA ARG A 138 12.11 -3.23 -12.18
C ARG A 138 11.56 -3.82 -13.48
N ILE A 139 10.30 -4.27 -13.49
CA ILE A 139 9.67 -4.88 -14.66
C ILE A 139 9.08 -3.78 -15.57
N ARG A 140 9.21 -3.96 -16.89
CA ARG A 140 8.52 -3.13 -17.88
C ARG A 140 7.12 -3.69 -18.12
N TRP A 141 6.10 -2.87 -17.89
CA TRP A 141 4.71 -3.29 -17.94
C TRP A 141 4.04 -2.85 -19.24
N GLU A 142 3.93 -3.72 -20.23
CA GLU A 142 3.40 -3.32 -21.54
C GLU A 142 1.88 -3.18 -21.55
N LYS A 143 1.19 -4.02 -20.76
CA LYS A 143 -0.27 -4.07 -20.70
C LYS A 143 -0.81 -3.46 -19.42
N SER A 144 -1.87 -2.67 -19.55
CA SER A 144 -2.71 -2.23 -18.43
C SER A 144 -3.70 -3.34 -18.04
N LEU A 145 -4.34 -3.21 -16.88
CA LEU A 145 -5.42 -4.13 -16.51
C LEU A 145 -6.55 -4.16 -17.56
N LEU A 146 -6.90 -3.01 -18.14
CA LEU A 146 -7.92 -2.93 -19.19
C LEU A 146 -7.51 -3.68 -20.46
N ASP A 147 -6.23 -3.59 -20.85
CA ASP A 147 -5.70 -4.36 -21.98
C ASP A 147 -5.80 -5.87 -21.72
N MET A 148 -5.48 -6.31 -20.49
CA MET A 148 -5.58 -7.72 -20.08
C MET A 148 -7.03 -8.22 -20.11
N LEU A 149 -7.98 -7.42 -19.63
CA LEU A 149 -9.41 -7.76 -19.65
C LEU A 149 -9.96 -7.83 -21.07
N ARG A 150 -9.53 -6.91 -21.94
CA ARG A 150 -9.91 -6.92 -23.36
C ARG A 150 -9.40 -8.18 -24.07
N ASP A 151 -8.16 -8.58 -23.80
CA ASP A 151 -7.57 -9.80 -24.38
C ASP A 151 -8.29 -11.06 -23.88
N LEU A 152 -8.71 -11.09 -22.61
CA LEU A 152 -9.49 -12.19 -22.03
C LEU A 152 -10.87 -12.31 -22.68
N TRP A 153 -11.56 -11.19 -22.88
CA TRP A 153 -12.88 -11.16 -23.52
C TRP A 153 -12.82 -11.69 -24.96
N LYS A 154 -11.83 -11.25 -25.74
CA LYS A 154 -11.63 -11.74 -27.12
C LYS A 154 -11.42 -13.25 -27.21
N ARG A 155 -10.76 -13.86 -26.23
CA ARG A 155 -10.50 -15.31 -26.21
C ARG A 155 -11.73 -16.18 -25.92
N HIS A 156 -12.80 -15.61 -25.35
CA HIS A 156 -14.02 -16.33 -24.97
C HIS A 156 -15.22 -15.97 -25.86
N GLY A 157 -15.04 -15.03 -26.80
CA GLY A 157 -16.06 -14.60 -27.76
C GLY A 157 -15.92 -15.23 -29.15
N ASP A 158 -14.91 -16.08 -29.33
CA ASP A 158 -14.68 -16.96 -30.49
C ASP A 158 -15.04 -18.40 -30.10
#